data_AF-A0A7W2YVJ3-F1
#
_entry.id   AF-A0A7W2YVJ3-F1
#
_cell.length_a   1.000
_cell.length_b   1.000
_cell.length_c   1.000
_cell.angle_alpha   90.00
_cell.angle_beta   90.00
_cell.angle_gamma   90.00
#
_symmetry.space_group_name_H-M   'P 1'
#
loop_
_entity.id
_entity.type
_entity.pdbx_description
1 polymer ?
#
loop_
_entity_poly.entity_id
_entity_poly.type
_entity_poly.pdbx_seq_one_letter_code
_entity_poly.pdbx_strand_id
1 'polypeptide(L)'
;MAAAQRAQASAITRRDHLFTSLAMARLAVNHAELGDGRNTMRYLDLAQRALERADPHRHRPTWIDFYDQAELDHLAMLAHVHLQHWPDAEKHAHRSLAYLRPDLKRNSAVFATMVRDPLGDPAGQSAHTERADLRGLGAVPAGAGVCPSGG
;
A
#
# COMPACT_ATOMS: atom_id res chain seq x y z
N MET A 1 2.62 -1.31 -11.01
CA MET A 1 1.34 -0.78 -11.54
C MET A 1 0.73 -1.55 -12.70
N ALA A 2 1.48 -1.94 -13.75
CA ALA A 2 0.90 -2.58 -14.95
C ALA A 2 0.09 -3.88 -14.69
N ALA A 3 0.52 -4.73 -13.76
CA ALA A 3 -0.19 -5.96 -13.43
C ALA A 3 -1.57 -5.70 -12.77
N ALA A 4 -1.65 -4.71 -11.87
CA ALA A 4 -2.90 -4.34 -11.19
C ALA A 4 -3.94 -3.76 -12.17
N GLN A 5 -3.50 -2.91 -13.10
CA GLN A 5 -4.34 -2.36 -14.16
C GLN A 5 -4.86 -3.46 -15.10
N ARG A 6 -4.02 -4.44 -15.46
CA ARG A 6 -4.44 -5.59 -16.27
C ARG A 6 -5.45 -6.49 -15.56
N ALA A 7 -5.28 -6.73 -14.26
CA ALA A 7 -6.25 -7.47 -13.46
C ALA A 7 -7.60 -6.75 -13.39
N GLN A 8 -7.61 -5.43 -13.24
CA GLN A 8 -8.82 -4.61 -13.28
C GLN A 8 -9.54 -4.71 -14.65
N ALA A 9 -8.79 -4.67 -15.74
CA ALA A 9 -9.34 -4.77 -17.10
C ALA A 9 -9.85 -6.18 -17.47
N SER A 10 -9.76 -7.16 -16.57
CA SER A 10 -10.23 -8.53 -16.82
C SER A 10 -11.76 -8.63 -16.81
N ALA A 11 -12.29 -9.63 -17.53
CA ALA A 11 -13.73 -9.89 -17.58
C ALA A 11 -14.32 -10.36 -16.24
N ILE A 12 -13.50 -10.88 -15.34
CA ILE A 12 -13.91 -11.35 -14.00
C ILE A 12 -14.28 -10.14 -13.14
N THR A 13 -13.43 -9.11 -13.12
CA THR A 13 -13.64 -7.86 -12.38
C THR A 13 -14.85 -7.10 -12.90
N ARG A 14 -15.06 -7.08 -14.22
CA ARG A 14 -16.22 -6.43 -14.85
C ARG A 14 -17.57 -7.05 -14.50
N ARG A 15 -17.60 -8.31 -14.06
CA ARG A 15 -18.85 -9.05 -13.84
C ARG A 15 -19.37 -8.99 -12.41
N ASP A 16 -18.56 -8.67 -11.41
CA ASP A 16 -18.96 -8.61 -9.99
C ASP A 16 -18.40 -7.36 -9.32
N HIS A 17 -19.28 -6.61 -8.65
CA HIS A 17 -18.90 -5.39 -7.95
C HIS A 17 -17.95 -5.66 -6.76
N LEU A 18 -17.95 -6.87 -6.18
CA LEU A 18 -17.01 -7.23 -5.11
C LEU A 18 -15.55 -7.23 -5.61
N PHE A 19 -15.30 -7.84 -6.77
CA PHE A 19 -13.97 -7.83 -7.38
C PHE A 19 -13.58 -6.43 -7.86
N THR A 20 -14.53 -5.65 -8.37
CA THR A 20 -14.30 -4.25 -8.72
C THR A 20 -13.86 -3.45 -7.50
N SER A 21 -14.53 -3.63 -6.36
CA SER A 21 -14.19 -2.96 -5.11
C SER A 21 -12.75 -3.27 -4.68
N LEU A 22 -12.38 -4.56 -4.58
CA LEU A 22 -11.02 -4.96 -4.21
C LEU A 22 -9.96 -4.41 -5.17
N ALA A 23 -10.24 -4.42 -6.48
CA ALA A 23 -9.32 -3.88 -7.48
C ALA A 23 -9.12 -2.36 -7.31
N MET A 24 -10.18 -1.60 -7.06
CA MET A 24 -10.11 -0.15 -6.84
C MET A 24 -9.38 0.17 -5.53
N ALA A 25 -9.65 -0.57 -4.45
CA ALA A 25 -8.96 -0.37 -3.17
C ALA A 25 -7.44 -0.59 -3.30
N ARG A 26 -7.03 -1.62 -4.05
CA ARG A 26 -5.60 -1.84 -4.35
C ARG A 26 -4.99 -0.75 -5.22
N LEU A 27 -5.74 -0.21 -6.18
CA LEU A 27 -5.27 0.95 -6.96
C LEU A 27 -5.11 2.19 -6.08
N ALA A 28 -5.99 2.41 -5.11
CA ALA A 28 -5.86 3.51 -4.17
C ALA A 28 -4.54 3.42 -3.38
N VAL A 29 -4.20 2.25 -2.84
CA VAL A 29 -2.92 2.03 -2.14
C VAL A 29 -1.73 2.30 -3.06
N ASN A 30 -1.74 1.79 -4.29
CA ASN A 30 -0.67 2.07 -5.26
C ASN A 30 -0.54 3.57 -5.57
N HIS A 31 -1.64 4.32 -5.66
CA HIS A 31 -1.59 5.77 -5.86
C HIS A 31 -1.07 6.51 -4.63
N ALA A 32 -1.40 6.03 -3.44
CA ALA A 32 -0.93 6.58 -2.18
C ALA A 32 0.58 6.42 -2.03
N GLU A 33 1.13 5.25 -2.38
CA GLU A 33 2.58 5.00 -2.43
C GLU A 33 3.33 5.97 -3.36
N LEU A 34 2.65 6.53 -4.37
CA LEU A 34 3.18 7.52 -5.31
C LEU A 34 2.93 8.97 -4.87
N GLY A 35 2.31 9.18 -3.70
CA GLY A 35 1.93 10.50 -3.20
C GLY A 35 0.72 11.13 -3.92
N ASP A 36 -0.01 10.39 -4.75
CA ASP A 36 -1.16 10.89 -5.51
C ASP A 36 -2.44 10.83 -4.65
N GLY A 37 -2.57 11.78 -3.72
CA GLY A 37 -3.70 11.85 -2.80
C GLY A 37 -5.05 11.98 -3.50
N ARG A 38 -5.12 12.69 -4.64
CA ARG A 38 -6.37 12.88 -5.38
C ARG A 38 -6.89 11.57 -5.93
N ASN A 39 -6.06 10.81 -6.65
CA ASN A 39 -6.50 9.53 -7.19
C ASN A 39 -6.70 8.49 -6.09
N THR A 40 -5.92 8.55 -5.01
CA THR A 40 -6.14 7.72 -3.82
C THR A 40 -7.57 7.87 -3.31
N MET A 41 -7.99 9.10 -2.96
CA MET A 41 -9.34 9.35 -2.43
C MET A 41 -10.44 8.97 -3.43
N ARG A 42 -10.22 9.25 -4.72
CA ARG A 42 -11.15 8.86 -5.78
C ARG A 42 -11.33 7.34 -5.85
N TYR A 43 -10.25 6.57 -5.81
CA TYR A 43 -10.33 5.12 -5.89
C TYR A 43 -10.89 4.48 -4.63
N LEU A 44 -10.67 5.07 -3.44
CA LEU A 44 -11.34 4.62 -2.21
C LEU A 44 -12.86 4.82 -2.29
N ASP A 45 -13.34 5.97 -2.75
CA ASP A 45 -14.79 6.21 -2.93
C ASP A 45 -15.40 5.25 -3.98
N LEU A 46 -14.70 5.01 -5.09
CA LEU A 46 -15.13 4.02 -6.08
C LEU A 46 -15.16 2.60 -5.51
N ALA A 47 -14.20 2.23 -4.66
CA ALA A 47 -14.16 0.92 -4.01
C ALA A 47 -15.35 0.74 -3.06
N GLN A 48 -15.62 1.74 -2.22
CA GLN A 48 -16.75 1.72 -1.28
C GLN A 48 -18.09 1.59 -2.02
N ARG A 49 -18.33 2.41 -3.04
CA ARG A 49 -19.55 2.35 -3.86
C ARG A 49 -19.71 1.05 -4.65
N ALA A 50 -18.61 0.37 -4.96
CA ALA A 50 -18.67 -0.95 -5.58
C ALA A 50 -19.01 -2.03 -4.54
N LEU A 51 -18.43 -1.96 -3.34
CA LEU A 51 -18.74 -2.89 -2.26
C LEU A 51 -20.23 -2.83 -1.88
N GLU A 52 -20.77 -1.63 -1.74
CA GLU A 52 -22.19 -1.41 -1.43
C GLU A 52 -23.16 -1.96 -2.49
N ARG A 53 -22.69 -2.07 -3.74
CA ARG A 53 -23.47 -2.64 -4.86
C ARG A 53 -23.23 -4.13 -5.06
N ALA A 54 -22.33 -4.75 -4.30
CA ALA A 54 -22.06 -6.16 -4.42
C ALA A 54 -23.25 -6.98 -3.89
N ASP A 55 -23.75 -7.90 -4.71
CA ASP A 55 -24.82 -8.80 -4.30
C ASP A 55 -24.31 -9.80 -3.25
N PRO A 56 -24.83 -9.82 -2.02
CA PRO A 56 -24.37 -10.74 -0.97
C PRO A 56 -24.68 -12.21 -1.28
N HIS A 57 -25.68 -12.49 -2.13
CA HIS A 57 -26.12 -13.86 -2.43
C HIS A 57 -25.44 -14.48 -3.65
N ARG A 58 -24.60 -13.70 -4.34
CA ARG A 58 -23.89 -14.19 -5.51
C ARG A 58 -22.86 -15.24 -5.11
N HIS A 59 -22.87 -16.37 -5.82
CA HIS A 59 -21.86 -17.41 -5.65
C HIS A 59 -20.48 -16.91 -6.13
N ARG A 60 -19.48 -17.05 -5.26
CA ARG A 60 -18.10 -16.60 -5.50
C ARG A 60 -17.09 -17.69 -5.14
N PRO A 61 -15.89 -17.68 -5.75
CA PRO A 61 -14.78 -18.51 -5.32
C PRO A 61 -14.38 -18.18 -3.88
N THR A 62 -14.11 -19.19 -3.06
CA THR A 62 -13.82 -19.04 -1.61
C THR A 62 -12.63 -18.14 -1.29
N TRP A 63 -11.70 -17.94 -2.22
CA TRP A 63 -10.54 -17.07 -1.98
C TRP A 63 -10.93 -15.61 -1.78
N ILE A 64 -12.13 -15.14 -2.18
CA ILE A 64 -12.57 -13.76 -1.97
C ILE A 64 -13.30 -13.55 -0.65
N ASP A 65 -13.58 -14.60 0.12
CA ASP A 65 -14.40 -14.54 1.33
C ASP A 65 -13.79 -13.69 2.46
N PHE A 66 -12.49 -13.36 2.36
CA PHE A 66 -11.82 -12.43 3.27
C PHE A 66 -12.19 -10.96 3.00
N TYR A 67 -12.66 -10.64 1.79
CA TYR A 67 -12.88 -9.27 1.37
C TYR A 67 -14.28 -8.80 1.74
N ASP A 68 -14.33 -7.91 2.72
CA ASP A 68 -15.53 -7.27 3.23
C ASP A 68 -15.26 -5.80 3.61
N GLN A 69 -16.17 -5.18 4.36
CA GLN A 69 -15.99 -3.81 4.82
C GLN A 69 -14.76 -3.66 5.74
N ALA A 70 -14.43 -4.67 6.55
CA ALA A 70 -13.24 -4.63 7.40
C ALA A 70 -11.98 -4.58 6.54
N GLU A 71 -11.89 -5.43 5.52
CA GLU A 71 -10.75 -5.45 4.62
C GLU A 71 -10.66 -4.17 3.76
N LEU A 72 -11.79 -3.59 3.34
CA LEU A 72 -11.76 -2.28 2.67
C LEU A 72 -11.24 -1.18 3.59
N ASP A 73 -11.68 -1.16 4.85
CA ASP A 73 -11.17 -0.22 5.86
C ASP A 73 -9.67 -0.47 6.16
N HIS A 74 -9.16 -1.72 6.02
CA HIS A 74 -7.72 -2.01 6.05
C HIS A 74 -6.95 -1.25 4.98
N LEU A 75 -7.40 -1.39 3.73
CA LEU A 75 -6.73 -0.84 2.57
C LEU A 75 -6.80 0.69 2.57
N ALA A 76 -7.91 1.25 3.07
CA ALA A 76 -8.03 2.68 3.30
C ALA A 76 -7.02 3.18 4.35
N MET A 77 -6.88 2.47 5.47
CA MET A 77 -5.86 2.79 6.48
C MET A 77 -4.45 2.81 5.87
N LEU A 78 -4.07 1.77 5.12
CA LEU A 78 -2.76 1.70 4.46
C LEU A 78 -2.54 2.88 3.51
N ALA A 79 -3.53 3.22 2.70
CA ALA A 79 -3.46 4.36 1.80
C ALA A 79 -3.25 5.68 2.56
N HIS A 80 -3.94 5.88 3.67
CA HIS A 80 -3.75 7.08 4.52
C HIS A 80 -2.39 7.11 5.22
N VAL A 81 -1.83 5.96 5.62
CA VAL A 81 -0.46 5.87 6.14
C VAL A 81 0.55 6.33 5.09
N HIS A 82 0.43 5.87 3.84
CA HIS A 82 1.32 6.30 2.75
C HIS A 82 1.21 7.80 2.44
N LEU A 83 0.03 8.39 2.61
CA LEU A 83 -0.17 9.84 2.49
C LEU A 83 0.19 10.63 3.76
N GLN A 84 0.59 9.95 4.84
CA GLN A 84 0.83 10.54 6.16
C GLN A 84 -0.39 11.29 6.75
N HIS A 85 -1.60 10.84 6.40
CA HIS A 85 -2.86 11.34 6.93
C HIS A 85 -3.27 10.53 8.16
N TRP A 86 -2.52 10.70 9.25
CA TRP A 86 -2.63 9.87 10.46
C TRP A 86 -4.04 9.80 11.08
N PRO A 87 -4.82 10.90 11.20
CA PRO A 87 -6.14 10.83 11.81
C PRO A 87 -7.12 9.93 11.03
N ASP A 88 -7.06 9.96 9.69
CA ASP A 88 -7.89 9.10 8.86
C ASP A 88 -7.41 7.65 8.89
N ALA A 89 -6.10 7.42 8.94
CA ALA A 89 -5.54 6.08 9.10
C ALA A 89 -6.02 5.40 10.38
N GLU A 90 -5.95 6.10 11.52
CA GLU A 90 -6.42 5.59 12.81
C GLU A 90 -7.92 5.31 12.81
N LYS A 91 -8.73 6.23 12.26
CA LYS A 91 -10.18 6.02 12.11
C LYS A 91 -10.50 4.75 11.31
N HIS A 92 -9.82 4.54 10.20
CA HIS A 92 -10.02 3.35 9.37
C HIS A 92 -9.51 2.07 10.06
N ALA A 93 -8.42 2.15 10.82
CA ALA A 93 -7.95 1.03 11.63
C ALA A 93 -8.99 0.60 12.68
N HIS A 94 -9.59 1.55 13.40
CA HIS A 94 -10.65 1.26 14.37
C HIS A 94 -11.87 0.62 13.73
N ARG A 95 -12.32 1.15 12.60
CA ARG A 95 -13.44 0.58 11.86
C ARG A 95 -13.15 -0.85 11.40
N SER A 96 -11.97 -1.08 10.85
CA SER A 96 -11.58 -2.41 10.39
C SER A 96 -11.57 -3.42 11.53
N LEU A 97 -11.00 -3.04 12.68
CA LEU A 97 -11.00 -3.88 13.89
C LEU A 97 -12.40 -4.16 14.43
N ALA A 98 -13.31 -3.18 14.37
CA ALA A 98 -14.68 -3.34 14.82
C ALA A 98 -15.49 -4.34 13.97
N TYR A 99 -15.17 -4.45 12.68
CA TYR A 99 -15.82 -5.36 11.74
C TYR A 99 -15.08 -6.69 11.56
N LEU A 100 -13.95 -6.89 12.21
CA LEU A 100 -13.13 -8.07 12.01
C LEU A 100 -13.85 -9.33 12.50
N ARG A 101 -13.98 -10.30 11.60
CA ARG A 101 -14.55 -11.60 11.95
C ARG A 101 -13.60 -12.40 12.86
N PRO A 102 -14.10 -13.15 13.86
CA PRO A 102 -13.26 -13.87 14.83
C PRO A 102 -12.30 -14.92 14.25
N ASP A 103 -12.57 -15.39 13.02
CA ASP A 103 -11.79 -16.37 12.28
C ASP A 103 -10.54 -15.76 11.58
N LEU A 104 -10.49 -14.44 11.36
CA LEU A 104 -9.39 -13.75 10.67
C LEU A 104 -8.26 -13.28 11.61
N LYS A 105 -7.72 -14.20 12.41
CA LYS A 105 -6.70 -13.92 13.46
C LYS A 105 -5.38 -13.33 12.96
N ARG A 106 -5.01 -13.53 11.68
CA ARG A 106 -3.75 -13.00 11.13
C ARG A 106 -3.84 -11.50 10.82
N ASN A 107 -4.99 -11.04 10.32
CA ASN A 107 -5.22 -9.62 10.04
C ASN A 107 -5.25 -8.82 11.36
N SER A 108 -5.95 -9.28 12.40
CA SER A 108 -5.98 -8.58 13.70
C SER A 108 -4.59 -8.32 14.28
N ALA A 109 -3.67 -9.27 14.18
CA ALA A 109 -2.32 -9.11 14.71
C ALA A 109 -1.57 -7.98 13.98
N VAL A 110 -1.66 -7.90 12.65
CA VAL A 110 -1.06 -6.82 11.85
C VAL A 110 -1.68 -5.47 12.18
N PHE A 111 -3.01 -5.40 12.31
CA PHE A 111 -3.70 -4.19 12.76
C PHE A 111 -3.26 -3.75 14.15
N ALA A 112 -3.23 -4.68 15.10
CA ALA A 112 -2.83 -4.39 16.46
C ALA A 112 -1.39 -3.86 16.50
N THR A 113 -0.47 -4.37 15.67
CA THR A 113 0.89 -3.80 15.60
C THR A 113 0.91 -2.37 15.04
N MET A 114 0.13 -2.08 14.00
CA MET A 114 0.08 -0.73 13.41
C MET A 114 -0.63 0.29 14.30
N VAL A 115 -1.63 -0.13 15.07
CA VAL A 115 -2.36 0.74 16.03
C VAL A 115 -1.62 0.90 17.35
N ARG A 116 -0.94 -0.16 17.83
CA ARG A 116 -0.19 -0.14 19.10
C ARG A 116 1.09 0.68 19.02
N ASP A 117 1.56 0.99 17.83
CA ASP A 117 2.66 1.91 17.60
C ASP A 117 2.13 3.22 16.98
N PRO A 118 1.30 4.01 17.72
CA PRO A 118 0.92 5.31 17.23
C PRO A 118 2.19 6.16 17.25
N LEU A 119 2.73 6.46 16.07
CA LEU A 119 3.81 7.42 15.90
C LEU A 119 5.16 6.94 16.49
N GLY A 120 5.88 6.12 15.73
CA GLY A 120 7.31 6.38 15.63
C GLY A 120 7.46 7.80 15.09
N ASP A 121 7.75 8.75 15.98
CA ASP A 121 8.00 10.16 15.71
C ASP A 121 8.59 10.39 14.29
N PRO A 122 7.91 11.12 13.38
CA PRO A 122 8.50 11.45 12.09
C PRO A 122 9.79 12.29 12.22
N ALA A 123 10.05 12.89 13.39
CA ALA A 123 11.30 13.61 13.67
C ALA A 123 12.49 12.68 13.96
N GLY A 124 12.30 11.36 14.01
CA GLY A 124 13.40 10.38 14.14
C GLY A 124 14.05 9.96 12.81
N GLN A 125 13.39 10.17 11.67
CA GLN A 125 13.91 9.75 10.35
C GLN A 125 14.62 10.88 9.58
N SER A 126 14.45 12.14 10.00
CA SER A 126 15.17 13.29 9.43
C SER A 126 16.55 13.55 10.07
N ALA A 127 17.02 12.70 10.98
CA ALA A 127 18.32 12.88 11.64
C ALA A 127 19.48 12.04 11.08
N HIS A 128 19.29 11.20 10.04
CA HIS A 128 20.38 10.35 9.51
C HIS A 128 20.77 10.56 8.04
N THR A 129 20.35 11.65 7.41
CA THR A 129 20.84 12.00 6.06
C THR A 129 21.32 13.44 5.93
N GLU A 130 21.96 14.02 6.94
CA GLU A 130 22.86 15.15 6.68
C GLU A 130 23.96 15.31 7.75
N ARG A 131 25.11 14.66 7.51
CA ARG A 131 26.47 15.18 7.77
C ARG A 131 27.52 14.13 7.40
N ALA A 132 27.85 14.08 6.12
CA ALA A 132 29.14 13.60 5.66
C ALA A 132 29.69 14.63 4.67
N ASP A 133 29.94 15.83 5.18
CA ASP A 133 30.72 16.83 4.44
C ASP A 133 32.20 16.51 4.65
N LEU A 134 32.79 15.95 3.58
CA LEU A 134 34.16 16.11 3.11
C LEU A 134 35.25 16.47 4.14
N ARG A 135 36.10 15.49 4.48
CA ARG A 135 37.57 15.68 4.58
C ARG A 135 38.32 14.35 4.70
N GLY A 136 39.16 14.08 3.70
CA GLY A 136 40.39 13.31 3.89
C GLY A 136 40.52 12.04 3.05
N LEU A 137 41.59 12.02 2.26
CA LEU A 137 42.25 10.86 1.62
C LEU A 137 41.56 10.42 0.31
N GLY A 138 42.17 10.48 -0.86
CA GLY A 138 43.53 10.76 -1.27
C GLY A 138 43.59 10.34 -2.74
N ALA A 139 44.12 11.21 -3.60
CA ALA A 139 44.29 10.92 -5.01
C ALA A 139 45.13 9.66 -5.24
N VAL A 140 44.74 8.83 -6.22
CA VAL A 140 45.62 7.87 -6.90
C VAL A 140 45.35 7.96 -8.41
N PRO A 141 46.39 8.07 -9.25
CA PRO A 141 46.28 8.64 -10.60
C PRO A 141 45.89 7.62 -11.68
N ALA A 142 45.36 8.18 -12.78
CA ALA A 142 45.17 7.48 -14.05
C ALA A 142 46.52 7.03 -14.62
N GLY A 143 46.79 5.72 -14.57
CA GLY A 143 47.93 5.08 -15.22
C GLY A 143 47.53 4.51 -16.57
N ALA A 144 48.05 5.12 -17.63
CA ALA A 144 48.00 4.62 -19.00
C ALA A 144 48.75 3.28 -19.11
N GLY A 145 48.09 2.26 -19.67
CA GLY A 145 48.68 0.97 -20.03
C GLY A 145 48.93 0.89 -21.53
N VAL A 146 50.12 1.28 -21.94
CA VAL A 146 50.72 1.05 -23.27
C VAL A 146 51.06 -0.44 -23.41
N CYS A 147 50.86 -1.00 -24.62
CA CYS A 147 51.29 -2.33 -25.03
C CYS A 147 52.82 -2.52 -24.91
N PRO A 148 53.31 -3.77 -24.84
CA PRO A 148 54.30 -4.14 -25.84
C PRO A 148 54.09 -5.53 -26.45
N SER A 149 54.56 -5.61 -27.70
CA SER A 149 54.71 -6.76 -28.59
C SER A 149 55.64 -7.86 -28.05
N GLY A 150 55.45 -9.09 -28.53
CA GLY A 150 56.56 -10.04 -28.76
C GLY A 150 56.32 -11.46 -28.25
N GLY A 151 56.22 -12.42 -29.18
CA GLY A 151 56.23 -13.86 -28.94
C GLY A 151 55.56 -14.63 -30.06
#